data_AF-A0A6B2X6V7-F1
#
_entry.id   AF-A0A6B2X6V7-F1
#
_cell.length_a   1.000
_cell.length_b   1.000
_cell.length_c   1.000
_cell.angle_alpha   90.00
_cell.angle_beta   90.00
_cell.angle_gamma   90.00
#
_symmetry.space_group_name_H-M   'P 1'
#
loop_
_entity.id
_entity.type
_entity.pdbx_description
1 polymer ?
#
loop_
_entity_poly.entity_id
_entity_poly.type
_entity_poly.pdbx_seq_one_letter_code
_entity_poly.pdbx_strand_id
1 'polypeptide(L)'
;MTLTKWAASPPSRTARGVLTGVGHLGQAVPRVRRAWLYWLGCAAFALVLALTTGLGPHRVWGTCAAAGYGAAALLAAPSGRVWRRAAAPVALLGAVLVPLALLVASGAAQSEVGVVERSGDLLLHTGSPYLPDPHRTVEYNPYLPGMALFGVPRALLGDNPLADARVWFCLTFLICMFFAARRTAESGRTLSVLAGFPAVALPLAVGGVDLPVVGLMCLGLALAGRRGSGTAAGVAMGAAAALKWTAWPLLPVGLVLLAVTAGRRAALRAAVAALSVAAFAVLPIALADPHAFLEHVVLFPLGEGGLRSPATSPLPGRLLAEHVPGGAALATTALAAAATGMTASLLIRPPRTVRTAANRLALGLTIAICLIPATRFGYLVLPLVLAGWFRYTAQTTDSAAPAPAGLPPCPAPKQSSCWPVWCRTSHGSWGCPSVRRAR
;
A
#
# COMPACT_ATOMS: atom_id res chain seq x y z
N MET A 1 -26.48 54.05 46.77
CA MET A 1 -26.83 52.61 46.81
C MET A 1 -25.60 51.80 46.42
N THR A 2 -24.95 51.23 47.42
CA THR A 2 -23.70 50.46 47.36
C THR A 2 -23.98 48.97 47.09
N LEU A 3 -23.19 48.40 46.17
CA LEU A 3 -22.62 47.04 46.09
C LEU A 3 -23.29 45.89 46.85
N THR A 4 -23.52 44.75 46.18
CA THR A 4 -22.74 43.51 46.47
C THR A 4 -22.96 42.37 45.46
N LYS A 5 -21.83 41.77 45.06
CA LYS A 5 -21.69 40.55 44.27
C LYS A 5 -22.20 39.34 45.05
N TRP A 6 -22.99 38.49 44.39
CA TRP A 6 -23.31 37.15 44.90
C TRP A 6 -22.26 36.14 44.41
N ALA A 7 -21.59 35.50 45.37
CA ALA A 7 -20.79 34.30 45.19
C ALA A 7 -21.72 33.08 45.25
N ALA A 8 -21.62 32.19 44.25
CA ALA A 8 -22.34 30.92 44.24
C ALA A 8 -21.49 29.82 44.90
N SER A 9 -22.10 29.14 45.88
CA SER A 9 -21.57 28.00 46.62
C SER A 9 -21.34 26.76 45.72
N PRO A 10 -20.36 25.90 46.03
CA PRO A 10 -20.13 24.67 45.26
C PRO A 10 -21.16 23.58 45.62
N PRO A 11 -21.69 22.81 44.65
CA PRO A 11 -22.58 21.70 44.95
C PRO A 11 -21.85 20.47 45.52
N SER A 12 -22.60 19.76 46.35
CA SER A 12 -22.23 18.67 47.25
C SER A 12 -21.75 17.38 46.55
N ARG A 13 -20.84 16.68 47.24
CA ARG A 13 -20.29 15.36 46.90
C ARG A 13 -21.34 14.25 47.14
N THR A 14 -22.35 14.12 46.28
CA THR A 14 -23.25 12.95 46.33
C THR A 14 -23.90 12.58 44.99
N ALA A 15 -23.39 13.12 43.88
CA ALA A 15 -23.84 12.77 42.52
C ALA A 15 -22.68 12.24 41.64
N ARG A 16 -21.78 11.44 42.22
CA ARG A 16 -20.64 10.84 41.50
C ARG A 16 -20.65 9.31 41.46
N GLY A 17 -21.73 8.67 41.91
CA GLY A 17 -21.81 7.21 42.11
C GLY A 17 -22.62 6.42 41.08
N VAL A 18 -23.24 7.04 40.07
CA VAL A 18 -24.18 6.32 39.16
C VAL A 18 -23.81 6.43 37.67
N LEU A 19 -22.70 7.08 37.32
CA LEU A 19 -22.24 7.20 35.91
C LEU A 19 -20.94 6.44 35.60
N THR A 20 -20.53 5.49 36.44
CA THR A 20 -19.36 4.62 36.22
C THR A 20 -19.72 3.22 35.67
N GLY A 21 -20.95 3.05 35.16
CA GLY A 21 -21.47 1.75 34.71
C GLY A 21 -21.59 1.52 33.20
N VAL A 22 -21.19 2.47 32.35
CA VAL A 22 -21.33 2.36 30.87
C VAL A 22 -19.99 2.60 30.14
N GLY A 23 -18.87 2.41 30.84
CA GLY A 23 -17.52 2.60 30.30
C GLY A 23 -16.76 1.32 29.92
N HIS A 24 -17.32 0.13 30.16
CA HIS A 24 -16.57 -1.14 30.08
C HIS A 24 -17.00 -2.12 28.99
N LEU A 25 -18.00 -1.83 28.15
CA LEU A 25 -18.45 -2.73 27.07
C LEU A 25 -17.79 -2.47 25.70
N GLY A 26 -16.84 -1.53 25.62
CA GLY A 26 -16.00 -1.31 24.43
C GLY A 26 -14.53 -1.75 24.58
N GLN A 27 -14.18 -2.34 25.74
CA GLN A 27 -12.80 -2.66 26.09
C GLN A 27 -12.35 -3.95 25.38
N ALA A 28 -11.62 -3.76 24.28
CA ALA A 28 -10.66 -4.68 23.69
C ALA A 28 -11.11 -6.15 23.57
N VAL A 29 -11.76 -6.51 22.45
CA VAL A 29 -11.70 -7.90 21.97
C VAL A 29 -10.22 -8.32 22.00
N PRO A 30 -9.84 -9.38 22.75
CA PRO A 30 -8.44 -9.69 23.01
C PRO A 30 -7.72 -9.89 21.67
N ARG A 31 -6.58 -9.21 21.50
CA ARG A 31 -5.77 -9.21 20.25
C ARG A 31 -5.54 -10.62 19.67
N VAL A 32 -5.53 -11.63 20.54
CA VAL A 32 -5.40 -13.05 20.18
C VAL A 32 -6.63 -13.60 19.44
N ARG A 33 -7.84 -13.34 19.95
CA ARG A 33 -9.10 -13.75 19.28
C ARG A 33 -9.24 -13.08 17.92
N ARG A 34 -8.77 -11.83 17.78
CA ARG A 34 -8.73 -11.11 16.50
C ARG A 34 -7.78 -11.75 15.49
N ALA A 35 -6.57 -12.15 15.92
CA ALA A 35 -5.59 -12.79 15.02
C ALA A 35 -6.04 -14.17 14.55
N TRP A 36 -6.62 -14.98 15.44
CA TRP A 36 -7.22 -16.26 15.09
C TRP A 36 -8.37 -16.10 14.08
N LEU A 37 -9.34 -15.23 14.37
CA LEU A 37 -10.46 -14.94 13.46
C LEU A 37 -9.99 -14.42 12.10
N TYR A 38 -8.95 -13.60 12.07
CA TYR A 38 -8.37 -13.06 10.84
C TYR A 38 -7.83 -14.18 9.95
N TRP A 39 -6.97 -15.06 10.48
CA TRP A 39 -6.42 -16.17 9.71
C TRP A 39 -7.49 -17.18 9.30
N LEU A 40 -8.47 -17.44 10.17
CA LEU A 40 -9.60 -18.30 9.84
C LEU A 40 -10.43 -17.72 8.68
N GLY A 41 -10.70 -16.41 8.70
CA GLY A 41 -11.37 -15.73 7.59
C GLY A 41 -10.58 -15.80 6.29
N CYS A 42 -9.26 -15.66 6.34
CA CYS A 42 -8.38 -15.83 5.18
C CYS A 42 -8.41 -17.27 4.64
N ALA A 43 -8.41 -18.27 5.53
CA ALA A 43 -8.51 -19.68 5.16
C ALA A 43 -9.84 -20.00 4.49
N ALA A 44 -10.95 -19.52 5.06
CA ALA A 44 -12.29 -19.69 4.51
C ALA A 44 -12.40 -19.03 3.12
N PHE A 45 -11.89 -17.80 2.96
CA PHE A 45 -11.85 -17.14 1.66
C PHE A 45 -11.06 -17.94 0.62
N ALA A 46 -9.85 -18.40 0.97
CA ALA A 46 -9.00 -19.18 0.07
C ALA A 46 -9.65 -20.50 -0.35
N LEU A 47 -10.32 -21.17 0.60
CA LEU A 47 -11.06 -22.40 0.34
C LEU A 47 -12.26 -22.15 -0.59
N VAL A 48 -13.07 -21.13 -0.33
CA VAL A 48 -14.20 -20.76 -1.20
C VAL A 48 -13.69 -20.45 -2.61
N LEU A 49 -12.60 -19.69 -2.75
CA LEU A 49 -12.01 -19.43 -4.06
C LEU A 49 -11.57 -20.73 -4.76
N ALA A 50 -10.90 -21.64 -4.04
CA ALA A 50 -10.47 -22.93 -4.59
C ALA A 50 -11.63 -23.78 -5.12
N LEU A 51 -12.78 -23.74 -4.42
CA LEU A 51 -13.97 -24.52 -4.77
C LEU A 51 -14.81 -23.90 -5.89
N THR A 52 -14.74 -22.58 -6.07
CA THR A 52 -15.63 -21.85 -6.99
C THR A 52 -14.94 -21.40 -8.29
N THR A 53 -13.61 -21.36 -8.32
CA THR A 53 -12.88 -20.81 -9.48
C THR A 53 -12.70 -21.81 -10.62
N GLY A 54 -13.00 -21.36 -11.85
CA GLY A 54 -12.68 -22.10 -13.08
C GLY A 54 -11.17 -22.10 -13.42
N LEU A 55 -10.37 -21.24 -12.80
CA LEU A 55 -8.96 -21.05 -13.14
C LEU A 55 -8.04 -22.01 -12.37
N GLY A 56 -7.32 -22.86 -13.11
CA GLY A 56 -6.38 -23.84 -12.53
C GLY A 56 -5.39 -23.25 -11.51
N PRO A 57 -4.65 -22.17 -11.84
CA PRO A 57 -3.71 -21.57 -10.90
C PRO A 57 -4.36 -21.03 -9.62
N HIS A 58 -5.61 -20.55 -9.69
CA HIS A 58 -6.34 -20.08 -8.51
C HIS A 58 -6.76 -21.24 -7.61
N ARG A 59 -7.08 -22.41 -8.18
CA ARG A 59 -7.38 -23.62 -7.38
C ARG A 59 -6.15 -24.07 -6.61
N VAL A 60 -5.00 -24.19 -7.28
CA VAL A 60 -3.72 -24.56 -6.63
C VAL A 60 -3.36 -23.56 -5.53
N TRP A 61 -3.47 -22.26 -5.81
CA TRP A 61 -3.24 -21.26 -4.78
C TRP A 61 -4.22 -21.40 -3.61
N GLY A 62 -5.52 -21.53 -3.90
CA GLY A 62 -6.56 -21.54 -2.87
C GLY A 62 -6.46 -22.74 -1.94
N THR A 63 -6.08 -23.92 -2.44
CA THR A 63 -5.85 -25.11 -1.60
C THR A 63 -4.63 -24.94 -0.69
N CYS A 64 -3.49 -24.48 -1.23
CA CYS A 64 -2.29 -24.21 -0.43
C CYS A 64 -2.53 -23.11 0.60
N ALA A 65 -3.16 -22.01 0.19
CA ALA A 65 -3.45 -20.87 1.05
C ALA A 65 -4.46 -21.21 2.14
N ALA A 66 -5.50 -22.01 1.84
CA ALA A 66 -6.44 -22.49 2.85
C ALA A 66 -5.74 -23.31 3.93
N ALA A 67 -4.85 -24.23 3.54
CA ALA A 67 -4.04 -25.00 4.48
C ALA A 67 -3.08 -24.12 5.30
N GLY A 68 -2.37 -23.19 4.64
CA GLY A 68 -1.43 -22.27 5.30
C GLY A 68 -2.09 -21.32 6.29
N TYR A 69 -3.20 -20.69 5.90
CA TYR A 69 -3.98 -19.82 6.77
C TYR A 69 -4.69 -20.60 7.88
N GLY A 70 -5.17 -21.83 7.59
CA GLY A 70 -5.74 -22.72 8.60
C GLY A 70 -4.73 -23.08 9.68
N ALA A 71 -3.51 -23.49 9.28
CA ALA A 71 -2.40 -23.73 10.21
C ALA A 71 -2.03 -22.46 10.99
N ALA A 72 -1.95 -21.31 10.33
CA ALA A 72 -1.70 -20.02 11.00
C ALA A 72 -2.79 -19.66 12.03
N ALA A 73 -4.05 -19.99 11.76
CA ALA A 73 -5.15 -19.82 12.70
C ALA A 73 -4.93 -20.71 13.93
N LEU A 74 -4.60 -21.98 13.76
CA LEU A 74 -4.30 -22.90 14.87
C LEU A 74 -3.15 -22.39 15.74
N LEU A 75 -2.07 -21.88 15.14
CA LEU A 75 -0.93 -21.31 15.85
C LEU A 75 -1.27 -19.98 16.56
N ALA A 76 -2.24 -19.24 16.04
CA ALA A 76 -2.73 -17.99 16.63
C ALA A 76 -3.85 -18.21 17.68
N ALA A 77 -4.26 -19.46 17.91
CA ALA A 77 -5.32 -19.79 18.84
C ALA A 77 -4.98 -19.35 20.29
N PRO A 78 -5.99 -19.07 21.14
CA PRO A 78 -5.78 -18.64 22.53
C PRO A 78 -4.90 -19.58 23.37
N SER A 79 -4.90 -20.88 23.06
CA SER A 79 -4.07 -21.92 23.68
C SER A 79 -2.60 -21.90 23.21
N GLY A 80 -2.30 -21.40 22.02
CA GLY A 80 -0.99 -21.46 21.36
C GLY A 80 -0.02 -20.32 21.70
N ARG A 81 0.18 -20.00 22.99
CA ARG A 81 0.94 -18.80 23.40
C ARG A 81 2.39 -18.76 22.88
N VAL A 82 3.06 -19.91 22.84
CA VAL A 82 4.48 -20.07 22.42
C VAL A 82 4.64 -19.93 20.91
N TRP A 83 3.72 -20.49 20.13
CA TRP A 83 3.84 -20.62 18.68
C TRP A 83 3.20 -19.47 17.88
N ARG A 84 2.57 -18.50 18.56
CA ARG A 84 1.89 -17.37 17.91
C ARG A 84 2.79 -16.54 16.98
N ARG A 85 4.09 -16.47 17.24
CA ARG A 85 5.05 -15.77 16.37
C ARG A 85 5.25 -16.48 15.03
N ALA A 86 4.99 -17.79 14.97
CA ALA A 86 5.09 -18.60 13.76
C ALA A 86 3.84 -18.51 12.86
N ALA A 87 2.72 -17.94 13.32
CA ALA A 87 1.48 -17.87 12.53
C ALA A 87 1.65 -17.09 11.21
N ALA A 88 2.24 -15.89 11.26
CA ALA A 88 2.47 -15.07 10.06
C ALA A 88 3.44 -15.73 9.05
N PRO A 89 4.62 -16.26 9.44
CA PRO A 89 5.49 -16.93 8.48
C PRO A 89 4.87 -18.22 7.91
N VAL A 90 4.08 -18.99 8.70
CA VAL A 90 3.36 -20.16 8.18
C VAL A 90 2.29 -19.76 7.16
N ALA A 91 1.55 -18.68 7.43
CA ALA A 91 0.62 -18.12 6.46
C ALA A 91 1.32 -17.70 5.15
N LEU A 92 2.46 -17.02 5.23
CA LEU A 92 3.25 -16.62 4.05
C LEU A 92 3.80 -17.83 3.29
N LEU A 93 4.27 -18.85 4.02
CA LEU A 93 4.75 -20.07 3.41
C LEU A 93 3.64 -20.75 2.59
N GLY A 94 2.46 -20.95 3.18
CA GLY A 94 1.35 -21.63 2.51
C GLY A 94 0.59 -20.78 1.48
N ALA A 95 0.56 -19.45 1.63
CA ALA A 95 -0.19 -18.57 0.73
C ALA A 95 0.67 -17.90 -0.35
N VAL A 96 1.99 -17.94 -0.25
CA VAL A 96 2.89 -17.31 -1.24
C VAL A 96 3.93 -18.31 -1.74
N LEU A 97 4.83 -18.78 -0.86
CA LEU A 97 6.01 -19.53 -1.30
C LEU A 97 5.68 -20.92 -1.87
N VAL A 98 4.89 -21.71 -1.15
CA VAL A 98 4.48 -23.06 -1.59
C VAL A 98 3.68 -23.00 -2.90
N PRO A 99 2.60 -22.21 -3.03
CA PRO A 99 1.85 -22.17 -4.27
C PRO A 99 2.68 -21.59 -5.43
N LEU A 100 3.54 -20.60 -5.19
CA LEU A 100 4.46 -20.10 -6.22
C LEU A 100 5.39 -21.22 -6.71
N ALA A 101 6.04 -21.96 -5.80
CA ALA A 101 6.94 -23.04 -6.17
C ALA A 101 6.23 -24.16 -6.95
N LEU A 102 5.03 -24.56 -6.52
CA LEU A 102 4.22 -25.57 -7.22
C LEU A 102 3.80 -25.11 -8.61
N LEU A 103 3.38 -23.86 -8.74
CA LEU A 103 2.95 -23.29 -10.01
C LEU A 103 4.11 -23.10 -10.99
N VAL A 104 5.29 -22.69 -10.51
CA VAL A 104 6.51 -22.62 -11.33
C VAL A 104 6.93 -24.02 -11.77
N ALA A 105 6.96 -24.99 -10.85
CA ALA A 105 7.36 -26.37 -11.15
C ALA A 105 6.40 -27.08 -12.11
N SER A 106 5.11 -26.77 -12.06
CA SER A 106 4.10 -27.33 -12.97
C SER A 106 3.94 -26.56 -14.29
N GLY A 107 4.64 -25.43 -14.46
CA GLY A 107 4.44 -24.52 -15.60
C GLY A 107 3.05 -23.85 -15.63
N ALA A 108 2.26 -24.00 -14.56
CA ALA A 108 0.94 -23.41 -14.47
C ALA A 108 1.03 -21.93 -14.04
N ALA A 109 0.40 -21.04 -14.80
CA ALA A 109 0.39 -19.62 -14.50
C ALA A 109 -0.91 -18.97 -14.99
N GLN A 110 -1.20 -17.77 -14.49
CA GLN A 110 -2.20 -16.93 -15.13
C GLN A 110 -1.69 -16.44 -16.49
N SER A 111 -2.61 -16.15 -17.41
CA SER A 111 -2.30 -15.78 -18.79
C SER A 111 -1.31 -14.62 -18.93
N GLU A 112 -1.31 -13.69 -17.97
CA GLU A 112 -0.44 -12.52 -17.95
C GLU A 112 1.04 -12.88 -17.90
N VAL A 113 1.41 -14.02 -17.29
CA VAL A 113 2.80 -14.48 -17.23
C VAL A 113 3.29 -14.84 -18.63
N GLY A 114 2.51 -15.67 -19.35
CA GLY A 114 2.83 -16.05 -20.73
C GLY A 114 2.81 -14.87 -21.70
N VAL A 115 1.93 -13.88 -21.48
CA VAL A 115 1.93 -12.61 -22.24
C VAL A 115 3.27 -11.88 -22.05
N VAL A 116 3.73 -11.73 -20.81
CA VAL A 116 4.98 -10.99 -20.53
C VAL A 116 6.21 -11.76 -21.01
N GLU A 117 6.25 -13.08 -20.82
CA GLU A 117 7.35 -13.93 -21.31
C GLU A 117 7.49 -13.85 -22.83
N ARG A 118 6.37 -13.98 -23.56
CA ARG A 118 6.34 -13.78 -25.01
C ARG A 118 6.75 -12.36 -25.42
N SER A 119 6.31 -11.36 -24.67
CA SER A 119 6.67 -9.97 -24.95
C SER A 119 8.19 -9.74 -24.85
N GLY A 120 8.84 -10.40 -23.88
CA GLY A 120 10.30 -10.36 -23.76
C GLY A 120 11.01 -11.07 -24.91
N ASP A 121 10.50 -12.23 -25.33
CA ASP A 121 10.99 -12.97 -26.50
C ASP A 121 10.88 -12.16 -27.79
N LEU A 122 9.70 -11.58 -28.06
CA LEU A 122 9.46 -10.70 -29.21
C LEU A 122 10.38 -9.48 -29.18
N LEU A 123 10.58 -8.86 -28.01
CA LEU A 123 11.45 -7.68 -27.88
C LEU A 123 12.89 -8.00 -28.30
N LEU A 124 13.42 -9.18 -27.93
CA LEU A 124 14.78 -9.58 -28.28
C LEU A 124 14.93 -9.91 -29.77
N HIS A 125 13.93 -10.56 -30.37
CA HIS A 125 14.03 -11.06 -31.74
C HIS A 125 13.56 -10.07 -32.81
N THR A 126 12.62 -9.20 -32.47
CA THR A 126 11.96 -8.29 -33.43
C THR A 126 12.16 -6.81 -33.09
N GLY A 127 12.66 -6.49 -31.89
CA GLY A 127 12.75 -5.11 -31.40
C GLY A 127 11.42 -4.54 -30.88
N SER A 128 10.33 -5.31 -30.90
CA SER A 128 9.01 -4.92 -30.41
C SER A 128 8.42 -5.99 -29.48
N PRO A 129 7.76 -5.64 -28.36
CA PRO A 129 7.09 -6.59 -27.47
C PRO A 129 5.65 -6.92 -27.89
N TYR A 130 5.27 -6.54 -29.11
CA TYR A 130 3.90 -6.60 -29.64
C TYR A 130 3.85 -7.46 -30.90
N LEU A 131 2.75 -8.18 -31.08
CA LEU A 131 2.50 -8.93 -32.31
C LEU A 131 1.86 -8.00 -33.34
N PRO A 132 2.26 -8.05 -34.62
CA PRO A 132 1.61 -7.22 -35.65
C PRO A 132 0.14 -7.55 -35.87
N ASP A 133 -0.23 -8.83 -35.74
CA ASP A 133 -1.58 -9.34 -36.03
C ASP A 133 -2.04 -10.36 -34.96
N PRO A 134 -2.60 -9.90 -33.82
CA PRO A 134 -3.08 -10.77 -32.75
C PRO A 134 -4.50 -11.32 -33.02
N HIS A 135 -4.65 -12.65 -33.01
CA HIS A 135 -5.91 -13.35 -33.27
C HIS A 135 -6.53 -14.01 -32.03
N ARG A 136 -5.81 -14.09 -30.92
CA ARG A 136 -6.32 -14.64 -29.66
C ARG A 136 -6.16 -13.62 -28.54
N THR A 137 -7.07 -13.61 -27.58
CA THR A 137 -7.02 -12.67 -26.45
C THR A 137 -5.69 -12.74 -25.67
N VAL A 138 -5.07 -13.92 -25.58
CA VAL A 138 -3.77 -14.14 -24.92
C VAL A 138 -2.57 -13.67 -25.74
N GLU A 139 -2.76 -13.29 -27.01
CA GLU A 139 -1.75 -12.64 -27.85
C GLU A 139 -1.70 -11.13 -27.61
N TYR A 140 -2.74 -10.55 -27.02
CA TYR A 140 -2.75 -9.13 -26.69
C TYR A 140 -1.88 -8.83 -25.47
N ASN A 141 -0.92 -7.90 -25.63
CA ASN A 141 -0.12 -7.34 -24.56
C ASN A 141 -0.62 -5.94 -24.13
N PRO A 142 -1.48 -5.82 -23.09
CA PRO A 142 -2.01 -4.53 -22.64
C PRO A 142 -1.00 -3.72 -21.79
N TYR A 143 0.27 -4.13 -21.74
CA TYR A 143 1.30 -3.48 -20.93
C TYR A 143 2.14 -2.53 -21.74
N LEU A 144 2.74 -1.56 -21.06
CA LEU A 144 3.72 -0.68 -21.69
C LEU A 144 5.05 -1.43 -21.82
N PRO A 145 5.93 -1.02 -22.76
CA PRO A 145 7.06 -1.84 -23.16
C PRO A 145 8.04 -2.21 -22.06
N GLY A 146 8.15 -1.40 -21.01
CA GLY A 146 9.00 -1.72 -19.86
C GLY A 146 8.63 -3.05 -19.18
N MET A 147 7.37 -3.50 -19.32
CA MET A 147 6.94 -4.79 -18.78
C MET A 147 7.59 -5.99 -19.47
N ALA A 148 7.96 -5.86 -20.76
CA ALA A 148 8.58 -6.94 -21.52
C ALA A 148 9.96 -7.36 -20.96
N LEU A 149 10.64 -6.45 -20.25
CA LEU A 149 11.92 -6.74 -19.60
C LEU A 149 11.84 -7.90 -18.59
N PHE A 150 10.67 -8.15 -18.01
CA PHE A 150 10.47 -9.27 -17.09
C PHE A 150 10.33 -10.62 -17.81
N GLY A 151 10.09 -10.62 -19.12
CA GLY A 151 10.08 -11.83 -19.95
C GLY A 151 11.44 -12.20 -20.55
N VAL A 152 12.37 -11.24 -20.60
CA VAL A 152 13.74 -11.44 -21.13
C VAL A 152 14.47 -12.61 -20.47
N PRO A 153 14.40 -12.83 -19.14
CA PRO A 153 15.02 -14.01 -18.53
C PRO A 153 14.54 -15.33 -19.13
N ARG A 154 13.23 -15.49 -19.39
CA ARG A 154 12.66 -16.68 -20.04
C ARG A 154 13.18 -16.85 -21.47
N ALA A 155 13.24 -15.76 -22.22
CA ALA A 155 13.73 -15.77 -23.59
C ALA A 155 15.22 -16.17 -23.68
N LEU A 156 16.05 -15.80 -22.70
CA LEU A 156 17.48 -16.11 -22.69
C LEU A 156 17.81 -17.48 -22.07
N LEU A 157 17.08 -17.89 -21.03
CA LEU A 157 17.41 -19.07 -20.21
C LEU A 157 16.46 -20.26 -20.43
N GLY A 158 15.45 -20.11 -21.30
CA GLY A 158 14.47 -21.14 -21.63
C GLY A 158 13.65 -21.56 -20.41
N ASP A 159 13.33 -22.85 -20.32
CA ASP A 159 12.37 -23.40 -19.35
C ASP A 159 12.84 -23.45 -17.87
N ASN A 160 13.87 -22.67 -17.52
CA ASN A 160 14.41 -22.62 -16.17
C ASN A 160 13.43 -21.98 -15.17
N PRO A 161 13.21 -22.56 -13.97
CA PRO A 161 12.38 -21.96 -12.91
C PRO A 161 12.80 -20.54 -12.50
N LEU A 162 14.09 -20.20 -12.57
CA LEU A 162 14.60 -18.86 -12.27
C LEU A 162 14.31 -17.85 -13.38
N ALA A 163 13.94 -18.33 -14.56
CA ALA A 163 13.61 -17.52 -15.73
C ALA A 163 12.12 -17.15 -15.79
N ASP A 164 11.28 -17.77 -14.95
CA ASP A 164 9.84 -17.46 -14.84
C ASP A 164 9.64 -15.99 -14.45
N ALA A 165 8.79 -15.27 -15.20
CA ALA A 165 8.60 -13.84 -15.00
C ALA A 165 8.13 -13.48 -13.57
N ARG A 166 7.42 -14.38 -12.88
CA ARG A 166 6.94 -14.16 -11.50
C ARG A 166 8.09 -14.02 -10.51
N VAL A 167 9.19 -14.73 -10.71
CA VAL A 167 10.38 -14.61 -9.86
C VAL A 167 10.93 -13.19 -9.94
N TRP A 168 11.01 -12.63 -11.15
CA TRP A 168 11.52 -11.28 -11.39
C TRP A 168 10.54 -10.18 -10.95
N PHE A 169 9.23 -10.41 -11.08
CA PHE A 169 8.20 -9.54 -10.51
C PHE A 169 8.34 -9.45 -8.98
N CYS A 170 8.44 -10.60 -8.31
CA CYS A 170 8.61 -10.68 -6.86
C CYS A 170 9.94 -10.05 -6.41
N LEU A 171 11.04 -10.35 -7.10
CA LEU A 171 12.36 -9.80 -6.79
C LEU A 171 12.35 -8.27 -6.88
N THR A 172 11.81 -7.72 -7.97
CA THR A 172 11.73 -6.26 -8.18
C THR A 172 10.86 -5.59 -7.13
N PHE A 173 9.72 -6.19 -6.79
CA PHE A 173 8.88 -5.72 -5.70
C PHE A 173 9.63 -5.70 -4.37
N LEU A 174 10.29 -6.79 -3.99
CA LEU A 174 11.04 -6.88 -2.74
C LEU A 174 12.19 -5.85 -2.67
N ILE A 175 12.92 -5.66 -3.77
CA ILE A 175 13.97 -4.64 -3.88
C ILE A 175 13.39 -3.24 -3.68
N CYS A 176 12.28 -2.92 -4.37
CA CYS A 176 11.63 -1.62 -4.24
C CYS A 176 11.13 -1.38 -2.81
N MET A 177 10.49 -2.38 -2.21
CA MET A 177 9.98 -2.30 -0.84
C MET A 177 11.11 -2.18 0.19
N PHE A 178 12.23 -2.88 -0.02
CA PHE A 178 13.43 -2.74 0.82
C PHE A 178 13.95 -1.30 0.80
N PHE A 179 14.13 -0.70 -0.38
CA PHE A 179 14.59 0.68 -0.48
C PHE A 179 13.55 1.69 0.02
N ALA A 180 12.25 1.44 -0.19
CA ALA A 180 11.19 2.24 0.38
C ALA A 180 11.23 2.23 1.92
N ALA A 181 11.43 1.05 2.53
CA ALA A 181 11.49 0.88 3.98
C ALA A 181 12.61 1.71 4.61
N ARG A 182 13.78 1.75 3.95
CA ARG A 182 14.93 2.57 4.38
C ARG A 182 14.63 4.08 4.38
N ARG A 183 13.58 4.52 3.68
CA ARG A 183 13.17 5.94 3.62
C ARG A 183 12.00 6.27 4.54
N THR A 184 11.16 5.29 4.89
CA THR A 184 9.89 5.53 5.60
C THR A 184 9.87 5.01 7.03
N ALA A 185 10.98 4.43 7.52
CA ALA A 185 11.05 3.74 8.82
C ALA A 185 9.99 2.62 8.98
N GLU A 186 9.53 2.07 7.86
CA GLU A 186 8.57 0.96 7.82
C GLU A 186 9.28 -0.35 8.16
N SER A 187 8.58 -1.23 8.87
CA SER A 187 9.15 -2.50 9.33
C SER A 187 8.87 -3.65 8.35
N GLY A 188 9.75 -4.65 8.32
CA GLY A 188 9.49 -5.90 7.59
C GLY A 188 8.19 -6.59 8.01
N ARG A 189 7.73 -6.37 9.25
CA ARG A 189 6.45 -6.87 9.74
C ARG A 189 5.25 -6.28 8.99
N THR A 190 5.29 -5.01 8.60
CA THR A 190 4.25 -4.38 7.77
C THR A 190 4.14 -5.12 6.44
N LEU A 191 5.28 -5.40 5.80
CA LEU A 191 5.34 -6.15 4.55
C LEU A 191 4.79 -7.56 4.71
N SER A 192 5.16 -8.28 5.78
CA SER A 192 4.67 -9.63 6.06
C SER A 192 3.15 -9.70 6.24
N VAL A 193 2.56 -8.72 6.94
CA VAL A 193 1.10 -8.67 7.13
C VAL A 193 0.39 -8.38 5.81
N LEU A 194 0.93 -7.47 4.99
CA LEU A 194 0.36 -7.15 3.67
C LEU A 194 0.48 -8.31 2.71
N ALA A 195 1.66 -8.91 2.59
CA ALA A 195 1.90 -10.07 1.74
C ALA A 195 1.08 -11.30 2.19
N GLY A 196 0.73 -11.38 3.47
CA GLY A 196 -0.15 -12.41 4.01
C GLY A 196 -1.64 -12.16 3.79
N PHE A 197 -2.06 -10.98 3.32
CA PHE A 197 -3.47 -10.70 3.03
C PHE A 197 -3.88 -11.38 1.70
N PRO A 198 -4.98 -12.16 1.64
CA PRO A 198 -5.35 -12.95 0.46
C PRO A 198 -5.34 -12.20 -0.87
N ALA A 199 -5.82 -10.95 -0.91
CA ALA A 199 -5.86 -10.14 -2.13
C ALA A 199 -4.48 -9.70 -2.63
N VAL A 200 -3.43 -9.82 -1.79
CA VAL A 200 -2.02 -9.57 -2.16
C VAL A 200 -1.29 -10.91 -2.35
N ALA A 201 -1.54 -11.90 -1.49
CA ALA A 201 -0.94 -13.23 -1.54
C ALA A 201 -1.27 -13.98 -2.83
N LEU A 202 -2.52 -13.89 -3.31
CA LEU A 202 -2.93 -14.51 -4.56
C LEU A 202 -2.09 -14.00 -5.75
N PRO A 203 -2.07 -12.70 -6.08
CA PRO A 203 -1.26 -12.22 -7.20
C PRO A 203 0.24 -12.44 -7.00
N LEU A 204 0.75 -12.52 -5.75
CA LEU A 204 2.14 -12.87 -5.47
C LEU A 204 2.54 -14.26 -5.99
N ALA A 205 1.61 -15.21 -6.06
CA ALA A 205 1.89 -16.59 -6.50
C ALA A 205 1.46 -16.87 -7.95
N VAL A 206 0.30 -16.35 -8.37
CA VAL A 206 -0.33 -16.82 -9.62
C VAL A 206 0.04 -16.02 -10.86
N GLY A 207 0.47 -14.75 -10.71
CA GLY A 207 0.71 -13.88 -11.86
C GLY A 207 1.75 -12.77 -11.64
N GLY A 208 1.64 -11.98 -10.59
CA GLY A 208 2.70 -11.06 -10.14
C GLY A 208 2.92 -9.78 -10.95
N VAL A 209 2.28 -9.60 -12.12
CA VAL A 209 2.54 -8.47 -13.03
C VAL A 209 2.36 -7.08 -12.40
N ASP A 210 1.46 -6.95 -11.42
CA ASP A 210 1.17 -5.69 -10.74
C ASP A 210 2.14 -5.40 -9.56
N LEU A 211 2.99 -6.36 -9.18
CA LEU A 211 3.97 -6.23 -8.09
C LEU A 211 5.10 -5.25 -8.39
N PRO A 212 5.85 -5.35 -9.50
CA PRO A 212 6.90 -4.37 -9.80
C PRO A 212 6.31 -2.97 -9.95
N VAL A 213 5.09 -2.87 -10.49
CA VAL A 213 4.36 -1.61 -10.63
C VAL A 213 4.13 -0.97 -9.27
N VAL A 214 3.47 -1.67 -8.33
CA VAL A 214 3.18 -1.10 -7.01
C VAL A 214 4.45 -0.89 -6.17
N GLY A 215 5.46 -1.75 -6.32
CA GLY A 215 6.76 -1.60 -5.68
C GLY A 215 7.43 -0.28 -6.09
N LEU A 216 7.50 0.00 -7.39
CA LEU A 216 8.03 1.26 -7.92
C LEU A 216 7.18 2.47 -7.51
N MET A 217 5.85 2.33 -7.42
CA MET A 217 4.98 3.39 -6.90
C MET A 217 5.30 3.71 -5.43
N CYS A 218 5.45 2.69 -4.59
CA CYS A 218 5.85 2.85 -3.19
C CYS A 218 7.25 3.46 -3.08
N LEU A 219 8.22 3.01 -3.88
CA LEU A 219 9.57 3.55 -3.91
C LEU A 219 9.57 5.03 -4.36
N GLY A 220 8.84 5.37 -5.42
CA GLY A 220 8.70 6.74 -5.92
C GLY A 220 8.13 7.68 -4.87
N LEU A 221 7.06 7.27 -4.17
CA LEU A 221 6.49 8.06 -3.06
C LEU A 221 7.44 8.19 -1.87
N ALA A 222 8.16 7.11 -1.52
CA ALA A 222 9.14 7.13 -0.44
C ALA A 222 10.33 8.06 -0.77
N LEU A 223 10.80 8.04 -2.01
CA LEU A 223 11.84 8.94 -2.53
C LEU A 223 11.35 10.37 -2.70
N ALA A 224 10.05 10.61 -2.86
CA ALA A 224 9.43 11.94 -2.89
C ALA A 224 9.20 12.54 -1.49
N GLY A 225 9.46 11.78 -0.42
CA GLY A 225 9.31 12.25 0.96
C GLY A 225 10.31 13.35 1.36
N ARG A 226 10.19 13.85 2.60
CA ARG A 226 11.07 14.93 3.12
C ARG A 226 12.54 14.50 3.04
N ARG A 227 13.40 15.34 2.43
CA ARG A 227 14.82 15.06 2.10
C ARG A 227 15.05 14.07 0.93
N GLY A 228 13.99 13.78 0.18
CA GLY A 228 14.04 13.01 -1.06
C GLY A 228 14.75 13.71 -2.21
N SER A 229 15.30 12.93 -3.14
CA SER A 229 15.84 13.46 -4.41
C SER A 229 14.73 13.47 -5.45
N GLY A 230 14.38 14.65 -5.96
CA GLY A 230 13.38 14.80 -7.02
C GLY A 230 13.69 13.93 -8.23
N THR A 231 14.96 13.89 -8.66
CA THR A 231 15.39 13.05 -9.80
C THR A 231 15.19 11.57 -9.51
N ALA A 232 15.59 11.06 -8.34
CA ALA A 232 15.45 9.64 -8.01
C ALA A 232 13.98 9.23 -7.88
N ALA A 233 13.15 10.09 -7.28
CA ALA A 233 11.70 9.90 -7.26
C ALA A 233 11.14 9.87 -8.70
N GLY A 234 11.56 10.81 -9.55
CA GLY A 234 11.21 10.86 -10.96
C GLY A 234 11.55 9.59 -11.72
N VAL A 235 12.77 9.07 -11.56
CA VAL A 235 13.19 7.80 -12.19
C VAL A 235 12.29 6.64 -11.77
N ALA A 236 12.01 6.48 -10.47
CA ALA A 236 11.14 5.41 -9.98
C ALA A 236 9.69 5.57 -10.48
N MET A 237 9.16 6.80 -10.52
CA MET A 237 7.83 7.08 -11.05
C MET A 237 7.74 6.82 -12.57
N GLY A 238 8.76 7.23 -13.32
CA GLY A 238 8.85 6.99 -14.77
C GLY A 238 8.99 5.51 -15.10
N ALA A 239 9.78 4.77 -14.33
CA ALA A 239 9.87 3.31 -14.46
C ALA A 239 8.51 2.65 -14.22
N ALA A 240 7.78 3.02 -13.16
CA ALA A 240 6.43 2.51 -12.93
C ALA A 240 5.48 2.83 -14.10
N ALA A 241 5.53 4.07 -14.59
CA ALA A 241 4.73 4.54 -15.71
C ALA A 241 5.08 3.84 -17.04
N ALA A 242 6.31 3.35 -17.21
CA ALA A 242 6.75 2.56 -18.36
C ALA A 242 6.33 1.08 -18.30
N LEU A 243 5.89 0.59 -17.12
CA LEU A 243 5.37 -0.77 -16.98
C LEU A 243 3.88 -0.82 -17.32
N LYS A 244 3.10 0.11 -16.76
CA LYS A 244 1.63 0.04 -16.83
C LYS A 244 0.94 1.38 -16.63
N TRP A 245 -0.12 1.62 -17.39
CA TRP A 245 -0.96 2.82 -17.29
C TRP A 245 -1.57 3.02 -15.92
N THR A 246 -1.84 1.93 -15.18
CA THR A 246 -2.35 2.00 -13.81
C THR A 246 -1.39 2.72 -12.85
N ALA A 247 -0.11 2.87 -13.20
CA ALA A 247 0.84 3.66 -12.44
C ALA A 247 0.78 5.17 -12.73
N TRP A 248 0.20 5.61 -13.85
CA TRP A 248 0.24 7.02 -14.27
C TRP A 248 -0.32 8.01 -13.24
N PRO A 249 -1.37 7.69 -12.45
CA PRO A 249 -1.84 8.57 -11.37
C PRO A 249 -0.77 8.89 -10.32
N LEU A 250 0.30 8.08 -10.21
CA LEU A 250 1.47 8.39 -9.37
C LEU A 250 2.13 9.71 -9.76
N LEU A 251 2.24 10.01 -11.06
CA LEU A 251 2.94 11.19 -11.56
C LEU A 251 2.35 12.49 -11.01
N PRO A 252 1.07 12.84 -11.23
CA PRO A 252 0.52 14.08 -10.68
C PRO A 252 0.56 14.09 -9.14
N VAL A 253 0.28 12.96 -8.48
CA VAL A 253 0.29 12.89 -7.01
C VAL A 253 1.70 13.14 -6.44
N GLY A 254 2.72 12.48 -6.99
CA GLY A 254 4.11 12.59 -6.56
C GLY A 254 4.72 13.95 -6.90
N LEU A 255 4.41 14.50 -8.08
CA LEU A 255 4.86 15.84 -8.49
C LEU A 255 4.25 16.93 -7.62
N VAL A 256 2.96 16.85 -7.27
CA VAL A 256 2.32 17.80 -6.34
C VAL A 256 2.92 17.67 -4.94
N LEU A 257 3.16 16.44 -4.45
CA LEU A 257 3.83 16.21 -3.18
C LEU A 257 5.22 16.89 -3.16
N LEU A 258 6.03 16.69 -4.19
CA LEU A 258 7.35 17.31 -4.32
C LEU A 258 7.27 18.83 -4.43
N ALA A 259 6.34 19.35 -5.22
CA ALA A 259 6.16 20.79 -5.40
C ALA A 259 5.88 21.50 -4.07
N VAL A 260 5.05 20.88 -3.22
CA VAL A 260 4.64 21.46 -1.93
C VAL A 260 5.63 21.19 -0.80
N THR A 261 6.41 20.11 -0.86
CA THR A 261 7.33 19.72 0.24
C THR A 261 8.80 20.04 -0.03
N ALA A 262 9.21 20.09 -1.30
CA ALA A 262 10.60 20.32 -1.72
C ALA A 262 10.75 21.46 -2.76
N GLY A 263 9.63 22.07 -3.18
CA GLY A 263 9.59 23.21 -4.08
C GLY A 263 9.55 22.84 -5.57
N ARG A 264 9.24 23.85 -6.40
CA ARG A 264 9.02 23.69 -7.85
C ARG A 264 10.21 23.09 -8.61
N ARG A 265 11.44 23.45 -8.24
CA ARG A 265 12.65 22.91 -8.89
C ARG A 265 12.79 21.40 -8.70
N ALA A 266 12.48 20.88 -7.52
CA ALA A 266 12.52 19.45 -7.24
C ALA A 266 11.44 18.70 -8.03
N ALA A 267 10.23 19.26 -8.10
CA ALA A 267 9.14 18.71 -8.91
C ALA A 267 9.48 18.71 -10.41
N LEU A 268 10.07 19.79 -10.94
CA LEU A 268 10.49 19.84 -12.35
C LEU A 268 11.57 18.80 -12.67
N ARG A 269 12.58 18.64 -11.82
CA ARG A 269 13.59 17.58 -11.99
C ARG A 269 12.97 16.19 -11.99
N ALA A 270 12.00 15.97 -11.09
CA ALA A 270 11.26 14.71 -11.04
C ALA A 270 10.42 14.48 -12.30
N ALA A 271 9.76 15.52 -12.81
CA ALA A 271 8.96 15.45 -14.03
C ALA A 271 9.84 15.12 -15.23
N VAL A 272 10.95 15.85 -15.42
CA VAL A 272 11.90 15.60 -16.51
C VAL A 272 12.45 14.17 -16.42
N ALA A 273 12.89 13.73 -15.24
CA ALA A 273 13.40 12.37 -15.06
C ALA A 273 12.34 11.29 -15.34
N ALA A 274 11.11 11.47 -14.83
CA ALA A 274 10.02 10.52 -15.04
C ALA A 274 9.64 10.41 -16.52
N LEU A 275 9.47 11.56 -17.19
CA LEU A 275 9.13 11.61 -18.60
C LEU A 275 10.27 11.06 -19.47
N SER A 276 11.54 11.33 -19.12
CA SER A 276 12.68 10.80 -19.86
C SER A 276 12.75 9.28 -19.78
N VAL A 277 12.56 8.70 -18.58
CA VAL A 277 12.54 7.23 -18.41
C VAL A 277 11.37 6.60 -19.15
N ALA A 278 10.16 7.16 -19.02
CA ALA A 278 8.99 6.64 -19.71
C ALA A 278 9.13 6.77 -21.24
N ALA A 279 9.58 7.92 -21.74
CA ALA A 279 9.80 8.14 -23.17
C ALA A 279 10.89 7.22 -23.73
N PHE A 280 12.00 7.03 -23.01
CA PHE A 280 13.06 6.12 -23.43
C PHE A 280 12.57 4.68 -23.60
N ALA A 281 11.70 4.22 -22.70
CA ALA A 281 11.13 2.87 -22.78
C ALA A 281 10.03 2.73 -23.85
N VAL A 282 9.21 3.77 -24.04
CA VAL A 282 7.99 3.68 -24.86
C VAL A 282 8.22 4.15 -26.30
N LEU A 283 8.92 5.28 -26.49
CA LEU A 283 8.99 5.97 -27.77
C LEU A 283 9.66 5.16 -28.89
N PRO A 284 10.80 4.47 -28.68
CA PRO A 284 11.42 3.68 -29.75
C PRO A 284 10.47 2.61 -30.31
N ILE A 285 9.70 1.98 -29.42
CA ILE A 285 8.80 0.88 -29.75
C ILE A 285 7.51 1.41 -30.40
N ALA A 286 6.95 2.49 -29.85
CA ALA A 286 5.78 3.14 -30.42
C ALA A 286 6.05 3.73 -31.82
N LEU A 287 7.30 4.11 -32.12
CA LEU A 287 7.70 4.59 -33.45
C LEU A 287 8.06 3.46 -34.42
N ALA A 288 8.58 2.33 -33.93
CA ALA A 288 8.93 1.18 -34.76
C ALA A 288 7.69 0.52 -35.37
N ASP A 289 6.61 0.35 -34.59
CA ASP A 289 5.32 -0.10 -35.08
C ASP A 289 4.17 0.61 -34.34
N PRO A 290 3.74 1.78 -34.84
CA PRO A 290 2.68 2.54 -34.20
C PRO A 290 1.34 1.80 -34.19
N HIS A 291 1.08 0.98 -35.21
CA HIS A 291 -0.18 0.25 -35.33
C HIS A 291 -0.27 -0.83 -34.26
N ALA A 292 0.72 -1.70 -34.17
CA ALA A 292 0.75 -2.74 -33.14
C ALA A 292 0.74 -2.14 -31.73
N PHE A 293 1.48 -1.05 -31.50
CA PHE A 293 1.46 -0.35 -30.21
C PHE A 293 0.04 0.14 -29.86
N LEU A 294 -0.64 0.83 -30.77
CA LEU A 294 -2.00 1.34 -30.52
C LEU A 294 -3.01 0.21 -30.30
N GLU A 295 -2.96 -0.84 -31.13
CA GLU A 295 -3.84 -2.00 -31.04
C GLU A 295 -3.73 -2.67 -29.67
N HIS A 296 -2.50 -2.95 -29.24
CA HIS A 296 -2.24 -3.66 -28.00
C HIS A 296 -2.44 -2.82 -26.74
N VAL A 297 -1.96 -1.57 -26.75
CA VAL A 297 -1.82 -0.75 -25.54
C VAL A 297 -3.01 0.17 -25.31
N VAL A 298 -3.69 0.60 -26.38
CA VAL A 298 -4.77 1.57 -26.32
C VAL A 298 -6.11 0.93 -26.66
N LEU A 299 -6.25 0.33 -27.84
CA LEU A 299 -7.54 -0.16 -28.35
C LEU A 299 -8.01 -1.39 -27.58
N PHE A 300 -7.14 -2.37 -27.35
CA PHE A 300 -7.50 -3.59 -26.64
C PHE A 300 -8.00 -3.35 -25.20
N PRO A 301 -7.34 -2.56 -24.34
CA PRO A 301 -7.88 -2.22 -23.01
C PRO A 301 -9.19 -1.43 -23.05
N LEU A 302 -9.44 -0.65 -24.10
CA LEU A 302 -10.70 0.07 -24.31
C LEU A 302 -11.82 -0.83 -24.82
N GLY A 303 -11.51 -2.07 -25.21
CA GLY A 303 -12.48 -3.01 -25.79
C GLY A 303 -12.77 -2.76 -27.27
N GLU A 304 -11.99 -1.89 -27.91
CA GLU A 304 -12.06 -1.52 -29.33
C GLU A 304 -11.02 -2.24 -30.19
N GLY A 305 -10.19 -3.11 -29.58
CA GLY A 305 -9.28 -3.99 -30.32
C GLY A 305 -10.04 -5.14 -31.01
N GLY A 306 -9.35 -5.87 -31.89
CA GLY A 306 -9.94 -6.96 -32.67
C GLY A 306 -10.63 -8.07 -31.85
N LEU A 307 -10.29 -8.19 -30.56
CA LEU A 307 -10.98 -9.04 -29.59
C LEU A 307 -11.28 -8.30 -28.28
N ARG A 308 -12.43 -8.63 -27.66
CA ARG A 308 -12.79 -8.09 -26.34
C ARG A 308 -11.94 -8.70 -25.22
N SER A 309 -11.49 -7.86 -24.31
CA SER A 309 -10.78 -8.25 -23.10
C SER A 309 -11.65 -9.17 -22.21
N PRO A 310 -11.08 -10.22 -21.59
CA PRO A 310 -11.81 -11.14 -20.73
C PRO A 310 -11.96 -10.60 -19.30
N ALA A 311 -11.53 -9.36 -19.04
CA ALA A 311 -11.57 -8.72 -17.74
C ALA A 311 -13.02 -8.31 -17.35
N THR A 312 -13.80 -9.29 -16.90
CA THR A 312 -15.22 -9.11 -16.54
C THR A 312 -15.47 -9.40 -15.06
N SER A 313 -14.71 -8.77 -14.16
CA SER A 313 -15.03 -8.89 -12.73
C SER A 313 -16.33 -8.14 -12.40
N PRO A 314 -17.21 -8.67 -11.53
CA PRO A 314 -18.47 -8.05 -11.10
C PRO A 314 -18.22 -6.85 -10.17
N LEU A 315 -17.51 -5.84 -10.66
CA LEU A 315 -17.29 -4.57 -9.98
C LEU A 315 -18.40 -3.56 -10.33
N PRO A 316 -18.65 -2.53 -9.51
CA PRO A 316 -19.78 -1.63 -9.68
C PRO A 316 -19.95 -1.07 -11.10
N GLY A 317 -18.86 -0.64 -11.75
CA GLY A 317 -18.87 -0.12 -13.11
C GLY A 317 -19.29 -1.16 -14.15
N ARG A 318 -18.87 -2.42 -13.97
CA ARG A 318 -19.29 -3.54 -14.82
C ARG A 318 -20.77 -3.85 -14.61
N LEU A 319 -21.20 -3.96 -13.37
CA LEU A 319 -22.59 -4.23 -13.02
C LEU A 319 -23.52 -3.14 -13.57
N LEU A 320 -23.10 -1.88 -13.47
CA LEU A 320 -23.80 -0.74 -14.06
C LEU A 320 -23.87 -0.86 -15.58
N ALA A 321 -22.75 -1.12 -16.25
CA ALA A 321 -22.68 -1.27 -17.69
C ALA A 321 -23.54 -2.42 -18.23
N GLU A 322 -23.72 -3.48 -17.45
CA GLU A 322 -24.42 -4.69 -17.86
C GLU A 322 -25.93 -4.67 -17.55
N HIS A 323 -26.34 -4.05 -16.45
CA HIS A 323 -27.72 -4.14 -15.96
C HIS A 323 -28.53 -2.84 -16.09
N VAL A 324 -27.91 -1.72 -16.44
CA VAL A 324 -28.59 -0.41 -16.55
C VAL A 324 -28.57 0.08 -18.00
N PRO A 325 -29.72 0.51 -18.57
CA PRO A 325 -29.75 1.15 -19.87
C PRO A 325 -28.83 2.38 -19.92
N GLY A 326 -27.89 2.42 -20.87
CA GLY A 326 -26.86 3.47 -20.92
C GLY A 326 -25.78 3.38 -19.84
N GLY A 327 -25.72 2.27 -19.09
CA GLY A 327 -24.85 2.10 -17.93
C GLY A 327 -23.35 2.23 -18.22
N ALA A 328 -22.90 1.86 -19.42
CA ALA A 328 -21.50 2.05 -19.82
C ALA A 328 -21.13 3.53 -19.89
N ALA A 329 -22.02 4.38 -20.42
CA ALA A 329 -21.83 5.84 -20.45
C ALA A 329 -21.88 6.43 -19.03
N LEU A 330 -22.77 5.93 -18.17
CA LEU A 330 -22.83 6.33 -16.75
C LEU A 330 -21.55 5.95 -15.99
N ALA A 331 -21.03 4.74 -16.19
CA ALA A 331 -19.78 4.30 -15.57
C ALA A 331 -18.60 5.17 -16.02
N THR A 332 -18.54 5.47 -17.33
CA THR A 332 -17.49 6.30 -17.93
C THR A 332 -17.56 7.75 -17.45
N THR A 333 -18.75 8.33 -17.39
CA THR A 333 -18.95 9.70 -16.86
C THR A 333 -18.63 9.78 -15.37
N ALA A 334 -19.01 8.78 -14.57
CA ALA A 334 -18.63 8.68 -13.16
C ALA A 334 -17.11 8.58 -12.98
N LEU A 335 -16.42 7.80 -13.83
CA LEU A 335 -14.97 7.69 -13.84
C LEU A 335 -14.30 9.04 -14.17
N ALA A 336 -14.79 9.75 -15.19
CA ALA A 336 -14.30 11.08 -15.56
C ALA A 336 -14.53 12.12 -14.44
N ALA A 337 -15.70 12.08 -13.80
CA ALA A 337 -16.01 12.92 -12.64
C ALA A 337 -15.08 12.62 -11.46
N ALA A 338 -14.80 11.33 -11.20
CA ALA A 338 -13.85 10.91 -10.17
C ALA A 338 -12.43 11.39 -10.47
N ALA A 339 -11.95 11.27 -11.72
CA ALA A 339 -10.64 11.77 -12.13
C ALA A 339 -10.53 13.29 -11.97
N THR A 340 -11.59 14.01 -12.34
CA THR A 340 -11.69 15.47 -12.16
C THR A 340 -11.68 15.84 -10.68
N GLY A 341 -12.47 15.15 -9.85
CA GLY A 341 -12.51 15.33 -8.41
C GLY A 341 -11.17 15.04 -7.73
N MET A 342 -10.46 13.99 -8.15
CA MET A 342 -9.12 13.68 -7.67
C MET A 342 -8.12 14.78 -8.04
N THR A 343 -8.19 15.29 -9.26
CA THR A 343 -7.36 16.41 -9.73
C THR A 343 -7.64 17.68 -8.94
N ALA A 344 -8.91 18.08 -8.82
CA ALA A 344 -9.32 19.22 -8.01
C ALA A 344 -8.87 19.06 -6.54
N SER A 345 -8.99 17.85 -5.99
CA SER A 345 -8.54 17.53 -4.64
C SER A 345 -7.02 17.70 -4.45
N LEU A 346 -6.20 17.43 -5.48
CA LEU A 346 -4.76 17.72 -5.45
C LEU A 346 -4.46 19.22 -5.52
N LEU A 347 -5.25 20.00 -6.26
CA LEU A 347 -5.07 21.44 -6.40
C LEU A 347 -5.54 22.21 -5.15
N ILE A 348 -6.71 21.88 -4.62
CA ILE A 348 -7.33 22.58 -3.47
C ILE A 348 -6.65 22.17 -2.16
N ARG A 349 -6.33 20.87 -2.01
CA ARG A 349 -5.76 20.32 -0.77
C ARG A 349 -4.59 19.39 -1.10
N PRO A 350 -3.43 19.95 -1.51
CA PRO A 350 -2.29 19.15 -1.94
C PRO A 350 -1.73 18.30 -0.79
N PRO A 351 -1.30 17.06 -1.07
CA PRO A 351 -0.68 16.20 -0.06
C PRO A 351 0.64 16.80 0.43
N ARG A 352 0.76 16.99 1.74
CA ARG A 352 2.00 17.48 2.40
C ARG A 352 2.84 16.37 3.04
N THR A 353 2.37 15.13 2.94
CA THR A 353 3.04 13.94 3.48
C THR A 353 2.94 12.79 2.51
N VAL A 354 3.92 11.88 2.56
CA VAL A 354 3.94 10.64 1.77
C VAL A 354 2.68 9.81 2.03
N ARG A 355 2.24 9.71 3.29
CA ARG A 355 1.01 9.01 3.68
C ARG A 355 -0.24 9.62 3.04
N THR A 356 -0.37 10.95 3.04
CA THR A 356 -1.51 11.61 2.40
C THR A 356 -1.50 11.40 0.89
N ALA A 357 -0.32 11.46 0.26
CA ALA A 357 -0.16 11.18 -1.16
C ALA A 357 -0.54 9.72 -1.50
N ALA A 358 -0.03 8.76 -0.73
CA ALA A 358 -0.35 7.34 -0.88
C ALA A 358 -1.85 7.07 -0.70
N ASN A 359 -2.50 7.70 0.29
CA ASN A 359 -3.94 7.57 0.50
C ASN A 359 -4.75 8.14 -0.67
N ARG A 360 -4.32 9.27 -1.25
CA ARG A 360 -4.98 9.84 -2.44
C ARG A 360 -4.81 8.92 -3.64
N LEU A 361 -3.61 8.39 -3.85
CA LEU A 361 -3.32 7.46 -4.93
C LEU A 361 -4.13 6.17 -4.78
N ALA A 362 -4.14 5.57 -3.59
CA ALA A 362 -4.93 4.39 -3.28
C ALA A 362 -6.44 4.64 -3.46
N LEU A 363 -6.96 5.77 -2.97
CA LEU A 363 -8.38 6.12 -3.14
C LEU A 363 -8.74 6.28 -4.63
N GLY A 364 -7.94 7.05 -5.37
CA GLY A 364 -8.17 7.27 -6.80
C GLY A 364 -8.13 5.97 -7.60
N LEU A 365 -7.16 5.11 -7.33
CA LEU A 365 -7.07 3.78 -7.96
C LEU A 365 -8.23 2.88 -7.58
N THR A 366 -8.65 2.85 -6.32
CA THR A 366 -9.83 2.07 -5.89
C THR A 366 -11.09 2.54 -6.62
N ILE A 367 -11.33 3.86 -6.68
CA ILE A 367 -12.48 4.41 -7.40
C ILE A 367 -12.41 4.04 -8.88
N ALA A 368 -11.24 4.20 -9.50
CA ALA A 368 -11.05 3.84 -10.91
C ALA A 368 -11.30 2.35 -11.16
N ILE A 369 -10.70 1.46 -10.37
CA ILE A 369 -10.87 0.00 -10.48
C ILE A 369 -12.35 -0.38 -10.30
N CYS A 370 -13.07 0.26 -9.38
CA CYS A 370 -14.49 0.00 -9.17
C CYS A 370 -15.37 0.50 -10.32
N LEU A 371 -15.01 1.59 -11.01
CA LEU A 371 -15.84 2.23 -12.03
C LEU A 371 -15.50 1.79 -13.47
N ILE A 372 -14.29 1.30 -13.74
CA ILE A 372 -13.91 0.81 -15.06
C ILE A 372 -14.76 -0.43 -15.40
N PRO A 373 -15.52 -0.43 -16.51
CA PRO A 373 -16.40 -1.56 -16.87
C PRO A 373 -15.64 -2.85 -17.21
N ALA A 374 -14.43 -2.74 -17.76
CA ALA A 374 -13.57 -3.87 -18.11
C ALA A 374 -12.36 -3.94 -17.16
N THR A 375 -12.54 -4.60 -16.02
CA THR A 375 -11.57 -4.58 -14.91
C THR A 375 -11.48 -5.95 -14.23
N ARG A 376 -10.38 -6.18 -13.52
CA ARG A 376 -10.12 -7.44 -12.80
C ARG A 376 -9.87 -7.19 -11.31
N PHE A 377 -10.34 -8.10 -10.47
CA PHE A 377 -10.09 -8.08 -9.02
C PHE A 377 -8.61 -7.99 -8.66
N GLY A 378 -7.72 -8.58 -9.46
CA GLY A 378 -6.27 -8.55 -9.23
C GLY A 378 -5.68 -7.13 -9.14
N TYR A 379 -6.32 -6.12 -9.75
CA TYR A 379 -5.85 -4.73 -9.67
C TYR A 379 -5.96 -4.13 -8.27
N LEU A 380 -6.80 -4.70 -7.37
CA LEU A 380 -6.93 -4.22 -6.00
C LEU A 380 -5.63 -4.33 -5.19
N VAL A 381 -4.65 -5.13 -5.64
CA VAL A 381 -3.32 -5.20 -5.02
C VAL A 381 -2.65 -3.82 -4.94
N LEU A 382 -2.81 -2.98 -5.97
CA LEU A 382 -2.23 -1.63 -6.06
C LEU A 382 -2.69 -0.73 -4.90
N PRO A 383 -4.00 -0.43 -4.75
CA PRO A 383 -4.47 0.41 -3.66
C PRO A 383 -4.28 -0.22 -2.27
N LEU A 384 -4.35 -1.55 -2.14
CA LEU A 384 -4.15 -2.24 -0.86
C LEU A 384 -2.72 -2.11 -0.35
N VAL A 385 -1.72 -2.33 -1.21
CA VAL A 385 -0.31 -2.18 -0.82
C VAL A 385 0.02 -0.71 -0.55
N LEU A 386 -0.44 0.23 -1.38
CA LEU A 386 -0.24 1.66 -1.16
C LEU A 386 -0.84 2.14 0.17
N ALA A 387 -2.09 1.79 0.45
CA ALA A 387 -2.74 2.19 1.69
C ALA A 387 -2.14 1.46 2.90
N GLY A 388 -1.90 0.17 2.78
CA GLY A 388 -1.40 -0.67 3.85
C GLY A 388 0.02 -0.30 4.28
N TRP A 389 0.93 -0.13 3.31
CA TRP A 389 2.34 0.16 3.56
C TRP A 389 2.53 1.44 4.35
N PHE A 390 1.91 2.54 3.93
CA PHE A 390 2.13 3.85 4.53
C PHE A 390 1.24 4.16 5.74
N ARG A 391 0.28 3.28 6.10
CA ARG A 391 -0.61 3.49 7.27
C ARG A 391 -0.15 2.74 8.52
N TYR A 392 0.45 1.56 8.38
CA TYR A 392 0.68 0.62 9.50
C TYR A 392 1.64 1.15 10.58
N THR A 393 2.51 2.11 10.28
CA THR A 393 3.45 2.72 11.24
C THR A 393 2.82 3.53 12.38
N ALA A 394 1.72 4.25 12.14
CA ALA A 394 1.21 5.22 13.13
C ALA A 394 0.72 4.56 14.41
N GLN A 395 0.20 3.33 14.32
CA GLN A 395 -0.33 2.62 15.49
C GLN A 395 0.77 2.09 16.41
N THR A 396 1.98 1.87 15.88
CA THR A 396 3.11 1.36 16.67
C THR A 396 3.88 2.45 17.40
N THR A 397 3.95 3.66 16.84
CA THR A 397 4.60 4.80 17.50
C THR A 397 3.75 5.37 18.63
N ASP A 398 2.42 5.45 18.47
CA ASP A 398 1.52 5.92 19.55
C ASP A 398 1.41 4.94 20.72
N SER A 399 1.67 3.64 20.50
CA SER A 399 1.71 2.64 21.58
C SER A 399 3.07 2.56 22.29
N ALA A 400 4.09 3.26 21.79
CA ALA A 400 5.46 3.26 22.28
C ALA A 400 5.93 4.68 22.65
N ALA A 401 5.02 5.57 23.02
CA ALA A 401 5.40 6.77 23.75
C ALA A 401 6.05 6.34 25.07
N PRO A 402 7.31 6.75 25.36
CA PRO A 402 7.85 6.61 26.70
C PRO A 402 6.88 7.31 27.65
N ALA A 403 6.48 6.65 28.73
CA ALA A 403 5.81 7.33 29.83
C ALA A 403 6.65 8.59 30.16
N PRO A 404 6.04 9.77 30.33
CA PRO A 404 6.81 10.94 30.75
C PRO A 404 7.56 10.53 32.01
N ALA A 405 8.89 10.60 31.96
CA ALA A 405 9.74 10.32 33.10
C ALA A 405 9.21 11.17 34.25
N GLY A 406 8.59 10.51 35.24
CA GLY A 406 8.10 11.18 36.43
C GLY A 406 9.26 11.94 37.03
N LEU A 407 9.04 13.23 37.30
CA LEU A 407 9.95 14.02 38.11
C LEU A 407 10.29 13.21 39.37
N PRO A 408 11.58 13.14 39.79
CA PRO A 408 11.93 12.44 41.01
C PRO A 408 11.12 13.02 42.17
N PRO A 409 10.58 12.19 43.07
CA PRO A 409 9.83 12.68 44.22
C PRO A 409 10.74 13.59 45.05
N CYS A 410 10.24 14.78 45.38
CA CYS A 410 10.89 15.66 46.36
C CYS A 410 11.16 14.86 47.64
N PRO A 411 12.37 14.96 48.23
CA PRO A 411 12.63 14.33 49.50
C PRO A 411 11.70 14.93 50.57
N ALA A 412 10.92 14.06 51.22
CA ALA A 412 10.10 14.44 52.36
C ALA A 412 11.00 14.91 53.51
N PRO A 413 10.67 16.01 54.21
CA PRO A 413 11.45 16.46 55.36
C PRO A 413 11.34 15.44 56.49
N LYS A 414 12.49 14.98 56.99
CA LYS A 414 12.60 14.14 58.18
C LYS A 414 11.97 14.90 59.37
N GLN A 415 10.89 14.36 59.91
CA GLN A 415 10.40 14.76 61.23
C GLN A 415 11.35 14.18 62.29
N SER A 416 12.28 15.01 62.79
CA SER A 416 12.93 14.75 64.06
C SER A 416 12.16 15.47 65.16
N SER A 417 11.58 14.67 66.04
CA SER A 417 10.99 15.06 67.32
C SER A 417 12.02 15.71 68.25
N CYS A 418 11.73 16.91 68.76
CA CYS A 418 12.08 17.31 70.14
C CYS A 418 11.31 18.58 70.55
N TRP A 419 10.91 18.59 71.82
CA TRP A 419 9.98 19.48 72.54
C TRP A 419 10.56 20.90 72.85
N PRO A 420 9.77 21.83 73.43
CA PRO A 420 9.75 23.26 73.09
C PRO A 420 10.55 24.15 74.04
N VAL A 421 11.11 25.25 73.52
CA VAL A 421 11.60 26.37 74.33
C VAL A 421 11.40 27.71 73.60
N TRP A 422 10.50 28.52 74.17
CA TRP A 422 10.44 29.99 74.32
C TRP A 422 11.08 30.97 73.30
N CYS A 423 10.22 31.90 72.84
CA CYS A 423 10.39 33.36 72.65
C CYS A 423 11.77 33.94 72.28
N ARG A 424 11.85 34.65 71.13
CA ARG A 424 12.03 36.13 71.10
C ARG A 424 11.88 36.71 69.67
N THR A 425 11.32 37.90 69.62
CA THR A 425 11.19 38.86 68.51
C THR A 425 12.54 39.34 67.95
N SER A 426 12.61 39.66 66.65
CA SER A 426 13.04 40.99 66.14
C SER A 426 13.30 41.02 64.62
N HIS A 427 12.97 42.20 64.07
CA HIS A 427 13.23 42.79 62.76
C HIS A 427 14.56 42.48 62.08
N GLY A 428 14.57 42.55 60.74
CA GLY A 428 15.80 42.74 59.97
C GLY A 428 15.63 42.64 58.46
N SER A 429 15.58 43.79 57.80
CA SER A 429 15.58 44.02 56.35
C SER A 429 16.97 43.81 55.71
N TRP A 430 17.01 44.02 54.38
CA TRP A 430 18.19 44.14 53.48
C TRP A 430 18.74 42.79 52.97
N GLY A 431 19.13 42.63 51.71
CA GLY A 431 19.30 43.53 50.59
C GLY A 431 19.94 42.72 49.46
N CYS A 432 19.60 43.06 48.22
CA CYS A 432 20.17 42.45 47.02
C CYS A 432 21.54 43.10 46.70
N PRO A 433 22.56 42.32 46.27
CA PRO A 433 23.61 42.89 45.46
C PRO A 433 23.70 42.21 44.09
N SER A 434 23.61 43.07 43.07
CA SER A 434 24.18 42.90 41.74
C SER A 434 25.70 42.66 41.78
N VAL A 435 26.26 41.98 40.77
CA VAL A 435 27.58 42.22 40.10
C VAL A 435 27.80 41.05 39.12
N ARG A 436 27.60 41.29 37.81
CA ARG A 436 28.60 41.46 36.72
C ARG A 436 29.38 40.21 36.28
N ARG A 437 29.38 40.06 34.96
CA ARG A 437 30.19 39.21 34.08
C ARG A 437 31.70 39.31 34.37
N ALA A 438 32.42 38.19 34.21
CA ALA A 438 33.40 37.97 33.14
C ALA A 438 34.13 36.63 33.31
N ARG A 439 33.82 35.63 32.47
CA ARG A 439 34.70 35.01 31.46
C ARG A 439 33.93 33.90 30.75
#